data_AF-A0A2E3SNK8-F1
#
_entry.id   AF-A0A2E3SNK8-F1
#
_cell.length_a   1.000
_cell.length_b   1.000
_cell.length_c   1.000
_cell.angle_alpha   90.00
_cell.angle_beta   90.00
_cell.angle_gamma   90.00
#
_symmetry.space_group_name_H-M   'P 1'
#
loop_
_entity.id
_entity.type
_entity.pdbx_description
1 polymer ?
#
loop_
_entity_poly.entity_id
_entity_poly.type
_entity_poly.pdbx_seq_one_letter_code
_entity_poly.pdbx_strand_id
1 'polypeptide(L)'
;MFLSSVMYALNYELFQEWFSANEDKFPGASLYLSVKRGFSIWNSFLYLGSLIGAILMFKLKKAGFHIYTSSQIFLLIVSAFYIKLDSFPLMGLLTTLIFVLLYHKNIKYMQ
;
A
#
# COMPACT_ATOMS: atom_id res chain seq x y z
N MET A 1 7.01 2.43 2.78
CA MET A 1 5.86 1.64 2.28
C MET A 1 6.28 0.64 1.21
N PHE A 2 6.76 1.07 0.02
CA PHE A 2 7.26 0.12 -0.99
C PHE A 2 8.46 -0.70 -0.52
N LEU A 3 9.56 -0.07 -0.13
CA LEU A 3 10.77 -0.78 0.29
C LEU A 3 10.49 -1.70 1.49
N SER A 4 9.70 -1.23 2.45
CA SER A 4 9.27 -2.03 3.61
C SER A 4 8.46 -3.26 3.21
N SER A 5 7.52 -3.15 2.25
CA SER A 5 6.72 -4.31 1.82
C SER A 5 7.56 -5.32 1.03
N VAL A 6 8.53 -4.84 0.24
CA VAL A 6 9.47 -5.72 -0.48
C VAL A 6 10.36 -6.44 0.51
N MET A 7 10.95 -5.72 1.45
CA MET A 7 11.82 -6.29 2.48
C MET A 7 11.08 -7.34 3.31
N TYR A 8 9.84 -7.07 3.71
CA TYR A 8 9.02 -8.03 4.44
C TYR A 8 8.67 -9.26 3.59
N ALA A 9 8.37 -9.09 2.30
CA ALA A 9 8.05 -10.22 1.41
C ALA A 9 9.25 -11.15 1.14
N LEU A 10 10.44 -10.57 1.01
CA LEU A 10 11.69 -11.30 0.78
C LEU A 10 12.18 -12.02 2.04
N ASN A 11 12.05 -11.38 3.20
CA ASN A 11 12.51 -11.91 4.48
C ASN A 11 11.35 -12.41 5.36
N TYR A 12 10.30 -12.95 4.73
CA TYR A 12 9.04 -13.27 5.42
C TYR A 12 9.24 -14.19 6.62
N GLU A 13 9.98 -15.29 6.45
CA GLU A 13 10.24 -16.26 7.52
C GLU A 13 11.01 -15.64 8.68
N LEU A 14 12.08 -14.88 8.38
CA LEU A 14 12.87 -14.15 9.37
C LEU A 14 12.02 -13.16 10.17
N PHE A 15 11.14 -12.41 9.49
CA PHE A 15 10.24 -11.49 10.17
C PHE A 15 9.23 -12.23 11.05
N GLN A 16 8.63 -13.31 10.57
CA GLN A 16 7.67 -14.11 11.36
C GLN A 16 8.33 -14.70 12.62
N GLU A 17 9.55 -15.20 12.51
CA GLU A 17 10.33 -15.69 13.65
C GLU A 17 10.63 -14.57 14.64
N TRP A 18 11.11 -13.42 14.16
CA TRP A 18 11.41 -12.26 15.00
C TRP A 18 10.16 -11.73 15.73
N PHE A 19 9.02 -11.61 15.04
CA PHE A 19 7.78 -11.18 15.65
C PHE A 19 7.25 -12.19 16.69
N SER A 20 7.42 -13.49 16.44
CA SER A 20 7.01 -14.53 17.39
C SER A 20 7.87 -14.53 18.65
N ALA A 21 9.19 -14.35 18.49
CA ALA A 21 10.14 -14.28 19.61
C ALA A 21 9.99 -13.01 20.47
N ASN A 22 9.35 -11.97 19.93
CA ASN A 22 9.23 -10.66 20.54
C ASN A 22 7.77 -10.20 20.74
N GLU A 23 6.79 -11.11 20.67
CA GLU A 23 5.37 -10.78 20.73
C GLU A 23 5.01 -9.95 21.98
N ASP A 24 5.52 -10.36 23.14
CA ASP A 24 5.27 -9.70 24.43
C ASP A 24 5.88 -8.29 24.53
N LYS A 25 6.90 -8.00 23.71
CA LYS A 25 7.67 -6.75 23.75
C LYS A 25 7.22 -5.75 22.70
N PHE A 26 6.48 -6.19 21.69
CA PHE A 26 6.09 -5.36 20.56
C PHE A 26 4.57 -5.30 20.42
N PRO A 27 3.91 -4.25 20.94
CA PRO A 27 2.47 -4.08 20.77
C PRO A 27 2.15 -4.00 19.28
N GLY A 28 1.28 -4.89 18.81
CA GLY A 28 0.94 -5.05 17.39
C GLY A 28 1.71 -6.16 16.65
N ALA A 29 2.58 -6.92 17.32
CA ALA A 29 3.22 -8.10 16.72
C ALA A 29 2.21 -9.11 16.16
N SER A 30 1.10 -9.34 16.88
CA SER A 30 0.01 -10.22 16.46
C SER A 30 -0.60 -9.84 15.11
N LEU A 31 -0.63 -8.55 14.76
CA LEU A 31 -1.05 -8.08 13.44
C LEU A 31 -0.08 -8.55 12.36
N TYR A 32 1.23 -8.40 12.57
CA TYR A 32 2.25 -8.85 11.61
C TYR A 32 2.31 -10.37 11.50
N LEU A 33 2.05 -11.10 12.59
CA LEU A 33 1.96 -12.57 12.57
C LEU A 33 0.75 -13.07 11.77
N SER A 34 -0.36 -12.31 11.79
CA SER A 34 -1.56 -12.65 11.01
C SER A 34 -1.43 -12.40 9.50
N VAL A 35 -0.44 -11.60 9.08
CA VAL A 35 -0.25 -11.18 7.69
C VAL A 35 0.40 -12.30 6.88
N LYS A 36 -0.30 -12.79 5.86
CA LYS A 36 0.25 -13.76 4.91
C LYS A 36 1.28 -13.13 3.99
N ARG A 37 2.32 -13.89 3.59
CA ARG A 37 3.35 -13.44 2.62
C ARG A 37 2.76 -12.83 1.34
N GLY A 38 1.68 -13.41 0.82
CA GLY A 38 1.01 -12.95 -0.40
C GLY A 38 0.49 -11.50 -0.31
N PHE A 39 0.05 -11.05 0.87
CA PHE A 39 -0.35 -9.67 1.10
C PHE A 39 0.81 -8.70 0.84
N SER A 40 1.99 -9.01 1.35
CA SER A 40 3.17 -8.15 1.19
C SER A 40 3.68 -8.13 -0.25
N ILE A 41 3.56 -9.24 -0.98
CA ILE A 41 3.89 -9.32 -2.40
C ILE A 41 2.96 -8.40 -3.21
N TRP A 42 1.64 -8.53 -3.04
CA TRP A 42 0.67 -7.67 -3.72
C TRP A 42 0.89 -6.20 -3.41
N ASN A 43 1.07 -5.85 -2.14
CA ASN A 43 1.37 -4.48 -1.74
C ASN A 43 2.66 -3.95 -2.38
N SER A 44 3.68 -4.79 -2.55
CA SER A 44 4.93 -4.37 -3.19
C SER A 44 4.70 -3.95 -4.64
N PHE A 45 3.98 -4.77 -5.42
CA PHE A 45 3.65 -4.42 -6.81
C PHE A 45 2.77 -3.16 -6.89
N LEU A 46 1.77 -3.04 -6.02
CA LEU A 46 0.85 -1.91 -6.03
C LEU A 46 1.50 -0.61 -5.53
N TYR A 47 2.39 -0.67 -4.55
CA TYR A 47 3.17 0.50 -4.14
C TYR A 47 4.19 0.90 -5.21
N LEU A 48 4.76 -0.05 -5.95
CA LEU A 48 5.59 0.26 -7.12
C LEU A 48 4.77 0.96 -8.21
N GLY A 49 3.59 0.43 -8.53
CA GLY A 49 2.64 1.06 -9.45
C GLY A 49 2.27 2.47 -9.01
N SER A 50 1.99 2.66 -7.71
CA SER A 50 1.72 3.98 -7.13
C SER A 50 2.91 4.93 -7.28
N LEU A 51 4.13 4.46 -7.05
CA LEU A 51 5.34 5.27 -7.22
C LEU A 51 5.55 5.68 -8.69
N ILE A 52 5.40 4.73 -9.62
CA ILE A 52 5.48 5.00 -11.07
C ILE A 52 4.40 6.00 -11.49
N GLY A 53 3.16 5.79 -11.04
CA GLY A 53 2.05 6.70 -11.28
C GLY A 53 2.33 8.11 -10.76
N ALA A 54 2.86 8.23 -9.54
CA ALA A 54 3.28 9.50 -8.96
C ALA A 54 4.37 10.20 -9.76
N ILE A 55 5.42 9.48 -10.19
CA ILE A 55 6.49 10.03 -11.03
C ILE A 55 5.93 10.54 -12.37
N LEU A 56 5.00 9.81 -12.99
CA LEU A 56 4.33 10.23 -14.23
C LEU A 56 3.42 11.43 -14.02
N MET A 57 2.75 11.51 -12.87
CA MET A 57 1.94 12.65 -12.46
C MET A 57 2.79 13.93 -12.33
N PHE A 58 3.97 13.85 -11.71
CA PHE A 58 4.92 14.96 -11.66
C PHE A 58 5.38 15.43 -13.05
N LYS A 59 5.39 14.53 -14.04
CA LYS A 59 5.66 14.84 -15.45
C LYS A 59 4.42 15.30 -16.22
N LEU A 60 3.32 15.61 -15.54
CA LEU A 60 2.04 16.05 -16.10
C LEU A 60 1.43 15.08 -17.13
N LYS A 61 1.70 13.78 -17.02
CA LYS A 61 1.11 12.75 -17.89
C LYS A 61 -0.19 12.20 -17.29
N LYS A 62 -1.29 12.22 -18.05
CA LYS A 62 -2.59 11.69 -17.59
C LYS A 62 -2.54 10.21 -17.21
N ALA A 63 -1.74 9.41 -17.93
CA ALA A 63 -1.54 7.99 -17.63
C ALA A 63 -1.06 7.77 -16.18
N GLY A 64 -0.25 8.68 -15.63
CA GLY A 64 0.22 8.61 -14.25
C GLY A 64 -0.91 8.63 -13.24
N PHE A 65 -1.93 9.48 -13.46
CA PHE A 65 -3.10 9.57 -12.60
C PHE A 65 -3.90 8.27 -12.58
N HIS A 66 -4.12 7.66 -13.75
CA HIS A 66 -4.84 6.39 -13.85
C HIS A 66 -4.08 5.24 -13.17
N ILE A 67 -2.77 5.15 -13.38
CA ILE A 67 -1.91 4.13 -12.76
C ILE A 67 -1.91 4.30 -11.23
N TYR A 68 -1.72 5.52 -10.74
CA TYR A 68 -1.72 5.81 -9.31
C TYR A 68 -3.08 5.47 -8.68
N THR A 69 -4.16 6.00 -9.25
CA THR A 69 -5.52 5.81 -8.71
C THR A 69 -5.91 4.34 -8.69
N SER A 70 -5.65 3.60 -9.77
CA SER A 70 -5.91 2.16 -9.82
C SER A 70 -5.10 1.42 -8.77
N SER A 71 -3.81 1.77 -8.60
CA SER A 71 -2.95 1.15 -7.59
C SER A 71 -3.48 1.39 -6.17
N GLN A 72 -3.93 2.61 -5.86
CA GLN A 72 -4.50 2.91 -4.54
C GLN A 72 -5.83 2.20 -4.28
N ILE A 73 -6.70 2.11 -5.28
CA ILE A 73 -7.96 1.35 -5.17
C ILE A 73 -7.64 -0.13 -4.92
N PHE A 74 -6.71 -0.71 -5.67
CA PHE A 74 -6.30 -2.10 -5.46
C PHE A 74 -5.62 -2.32 -4.10
N LEU A 75 -4.87 -1.35 -3.56
CA LEU A 75 -4.32 -1.43 -2.21
C LEU A 75 -5.44 -1.56 -1.17
N LEU A 76 -6.50 -0.76 -1.29
CA LEU A 76 -7.66 -0.85 -0.40
C LEU A 76 -8.37 -2.20 -0.53
N ILE A 77 -8.54 -2.69 -1.75
CA ILE A 77 -9.15 -4.00 -2.02
C ILE A 77 -8.31 -5.13 -1.40
N VAL A 78 -6.99 -5.12 -1.63
CA VAL A 78 -6.05 -6.11 -1.07
C VAL A 78 -6.07 -6.06 0.46
N SER A 79 -6.08 -4.88 1.07
CA SER A 79 -6.25 -4.73 2.52
C SER A 79 -7.57 -5.32 3.01
N ALA A 80 -8.69 -5.07 2.33
CA ALA A 80 -9.99 -5.62 2.71
C ALA A 80 -10.07 -7.15 2.60
N PHE A 81 -9.36 -7.76 1.65
CA PHE A 81 -9.32 -9.23 1.49
C PHE A 81 -8.43 -9.93 2.52
N TYR A 82 -7.32 -9.32 2.91
CA TYR A 82 -6.30 -9.97 3.75
C TYR A 82 -6.38 -9.59 5.23
N ILE A 83 -6.93 -8.41 5.57
CA ILE A 83 -6.95 -7.88 6.93
C ILE A 83 -8.41 -7.81 7.40
N LYS A 84 -8.65 -8.18 8.67
CA LYS A 84 -9.97 -8.00 9.31
C LYS A 84 -10.36 -6.52 9.35
N LEU A 85 -11.66 -6.25 9.27
CA LEU A 85 -12.22 -4.90 9.16
C LEU A 85 -11.74 -3.94 10.28
N ASP A 86 -11.50 -4.46 11.48
CA ASP A 86 -11.04 -3.69 12.64
C ASP A 86 -9.64 -3.08 12.48
N SER A 87 -8.86 -3.54 11.49
CA SER A 87 -7.53 -3.02 11.16
C SER A 87 -7.48 -2.39 9.75
N PHE A 88 -8.64 -2.00 9.22
CA PHE A 88 -8.73 -1.35 7.91
C PHE A 88 -8.04 0.03 7.91
N PRO A 89 -7.22 0.36 6.90
CA PRO A 89 -6.40 1.58 6.88
C PRO A 89 -7.23 2.83 6.52
N LEU A 90 -8.09 3.27 7.43
CA LEU A 90 -9.05 4.38 7.20
C LEU A 90 -8.36 5.71 6.83
N MET A 91 -7.21 6.00 7.45
CA MET A 91 -6.41 7.18 7.07
C MET A 91 -5.79 7.06 5.67
N GLY A 92 -5.42 5.85 5.26
CA GLY A 92 -4.95 5.59 3.89
C GLY A 92 -6.03 5.87 2.86
N LEU A 93 -7.27 5.47 3.16
CA LEU A 93 -8.44 5.74 2.31
C LEU A 93 -8.72 7.24 2.18
N LEU A 94 -8.73 7.99 3.31
CA LEU A 94 -8.97 9.44 3.27
C LEU A 94 -7.89 10.18 2.48
N THR A 95 -6.62 9.84 2.71
CA THR A 95 -5.50 10.44 1.99
C THR A 95 -5.59 10.17 0.50
N THR A 96 -5.92 8.93 0.12
CA THR A 96 -6.14 8.53 -1.27
C THR A 96 -7.27 9.34 -1.91
N LEU A 97 -8.42 9.45 -1.23
CA LEU A 97 -9.56 10.20 -1.74
C LEU A 97 -9.22 11.67 -1.99
N ILE A 98 -8.60 12.33 -1.01
CA ILE A 98 -8.18 13.73 -1.13
C ILE A 98 -7.24 13.89 -2.33
N PHE A 99 -6.24 13.02 -2.43
CA PHE A 99 -5.26 13.09 -3.50
C PHE A 99 -5.91 12.90 -4.87
N VAL A 100 -6.75 11.87 -5.02
CA VAL A 100 -7.48 11.59 -6.27
C VAL A 100 -8.40 12.75 -6.65
N LEU A 101 -9.17 13.32 -5.71
CA LEU A 101 -10.08 14.43 -5.97
C LEU A 101 -9.35 15.70 -6.39
N LEU A 102 -8.28 16.07 -5.67
CA LEU A 102 -7.47 17.24 -5.99
C LEU A 102 -6.82 17.10 -7.37
N TYR A 103 -6.29 15.93 -7.68
CA TYR A 103 -5.61 15.69 -8.94
C TYR A 103 -6.59 15.58 -10.12
N HIS A 104 -7.78 15.02 -9.89
CA HIS A 104 -8.85 14.96 -10.87
C HIS A 104 -9.26 16.36 -11.35
N LYS A 105 -9.35 17.36 -10.44
CA LYS A 105 -9.65 18.75 -10.82
C LYS A 105 -8.58 19.38 -11.72
N ASN A 106 -7.34 18.88 -11.63
CA ASN A 106 -6.19 19.38 -12.39
C ASN A 106 -5.87 18.53 -13.63
N ILE A 107 -6.59 17.43 -13.87
CA ILE A 107 -6.32 16.52 -15.00
C ILE A 107 -6.46 17.20 -16.37
N LYS A 108 -7.27 18.26 -16.46
CA LYS A 108 -7.47 19.08 -17.66
C LYS A 108 -6.21 19.83 -18.10
N TYR A 109 -5.27 20.06 -17.20
CA TYR A 109 -3.99 20.72 -17.48
C TYR A 109 -2.88 19.73 -17.83
N MET A 110 -3.16 18.42 -17.74
CA MET A 110 -2.20 17.36 -18.02
C MET A 110 -2.28 16.97 -19.50
N GLN A 111 -1.14 16.57 -20.06
CA GLN A 111 -1.03 16.12 -21.44
C GLN A 111 -1.38 14.63 -21.54
#